data_AF-A0A7W4UZE4-F1
#
_entry.id   AF-A0A7W4UZE4-F1
#
_cell.length_a   1.000
_cell.length_b   1.000
_cell.length_c   1.000
_cell.angle_alpha   90.00
_cell.angle_beta   90.00
_cell.angle_gamma   90.00
#
_symmetry.space_group_name_H-M   'P 1'
#
loop_
_entity.id
_entity.type
_entity.pdbx_description
1 polymer ?
#
loop_
_entity_poly.entity_id
_entity_poly.type
_entity_poly.pdbx_seq_one_letter_code
_entity_poly.pdbx_strand_id
1 'polypeptide(L)'
;MVAHSREVVLEDIVEVDGLRTTSLPRTAIDLAATAPRPDAVVVADAVVRNGSPRLALLEAWLRAQPMRGHRRAQEVIAFADARAESPLESVSRVSMHAGGVPQPALQVPYSDSAGLIGRVDFAWPAFGVVGEADGDAKYLDADLRGGRSAERVVLDEKVREDRLRALGLRVVRWRWTTAIDPEALAAHLAAAGLPIDHRTLWSECCA
;
A
#
# COMPACT_ATOMS: atom_id res chain seq x y z
N MET A 1 -16.74 24.97 20.14
CA MET A 1 -16.34 23.59 19.80
C MET A 1 -17.60 22.86 19.39
N VAL A 2 -17.75 22.51 18.10
CA VAL A 2 -18.91 21.71 17.65
C VAL A 2 -18.51 20.25 17.80
N ALA A 3 -19.15 19.54 18.72
CA ALA A 3 -19.00 18.09 18.82
C ALA A 3 -19.88 17.45 17.75
N HIS A 4 -19.26 16.81 16.76
CA HIS A 4 -20.00 15.95 15.83
C HIS A 4 -20.25 14.61 16.54
N SER A 5 -21.48 14.37 16.98
CA SER A 5 -21.89 13.06 17.49
C SER A 5 -22.51 12.24 16.35
N ARG A 6 -22.24 10.94 16.38
CA ARG A 6 -22.80 10.00 15.42
C ARG A 6 -23.09 8.70 16.13
N GLU A 7 -24.27 8.16 15.88
CA GLU A 7 -24.64 6.86 16.42
C GLU A 7 -23.83 5.77 15.71
N VAL A 8 -23.29 4.84 16.51
CA VAL A 8 -22.56 3.67 16.04
C VAL A 8 -23.40 2.46 16.43
N VAL A 9 -23.76 1.65 15.44
CA VAL A 9 -24.55 0.44 15.65
C VAL A 9 -23.75 -0.57 16.46
N LEU A 10 -24.42 -1.44 17.21
CA LEU A 10 -23.77 -2.37 18.14
C LEU A 10 -22.79 -3.31 17.43
N GLU A 11 -23.07 -3.70 16.19
CA GLU A 11 -22.22 -4.55 15.35
C GLU A 11 -20.87 -3.90 15.01
N ASP A 12 -20.80 -2.58 15.07
CA ASP A 12 -19.59 -1.80 14.83
C ASP A 12 -18.84 -1.47 16.12
N ILE A 13 -19.35 -1.89 17.30
CA ILE A 13 -18.71 -1.67 18.60
C ILE A 13 -18.08 -2.99 19.06
N VAL A 14 -16.78 -2.93 19.35
CA VAL A 14 -16.01 -4.05 19.91
C VAL A 14 -15.34 -3.62 21.21
N GLU A 15 -14.85 -4.59 21.97
CA GLU A 15 -14.08 -4.34 23.19
C GLU A 15 -12.61 -4.69 22.94
N VAL A 16 -11.72 -3.76 23.24
CA VAL A 16 -10.26 -3.94 23.21
C VAL A 16 -9.72 -3.49 24.55
N ASP A 17 -9.04 -4.39 25.27
CA ASP A 17 -8.48 -4.13 26.61
C ASP A 17 -9.51 -3.52 27.60
N GLY A 18 -10.76 -3.98 27.54
CA GLY A 18 -11.84 -3.50 28.41
C GLY A 18 -12.48 -2.17 27.98
N LEU A 19 -12.05 -1.58 26.86
CA LEU A 19 -12.58 -0.33 26.32
C LEU A 19 -13.46 -0.58 25.10
N ARG A 20 -14.61 0.09 25.04
CA ARG A 20 -15.46 0.10 23.84
C ARG A 20 -14.81 0.93 22.75
N THR A 21 -14.53 0.31 21.62
CA THR A 21 -13.96 0.94 20.43
C THR A 21 -14.80 0.58 19.20
N THR A 22 -14.54 1.25 18.09
CA THR A 22 -15.07 0.83 16.79
C THR A 22 -14.37 -0.45 16.31
N SER A 23 -15.09 -1.29 15.58
CA SER A 23 -14.52 -2.45 14.87
C SER A 23 -13.46 -1.99 13.86
N LEU A 24 -12.54 -2.87 13.45
CA LEU A 24 -11.54 -2.54 12.44
C LEU A 24 -12.17 -2.04 11.13
N PRO A 25 -13.19 -2.71 10.55
CA PRO A 25 -13.88 -2.19 9.37
C PRO A 25 -14.51 -0.81 9.60
N ARG A 26 -15.19 -0.60 10.73
CA ARG A 26 -15.80 0.70 11.03
C ARG A 26 -14.76 1.81 11.13
N THR A 27 -13.67 1.53 11.83
CA THR A 27 -12.54 2.47 11.99
C THR A 27 -11.95 2.86 10.64
N ALA A 28 -11.74 1.88 9.75
CA ALA A 28 -11.25 2.13 8.40
C ALA A 28 -12.23 3.01 7.59
N ILE A 29 -13.53 2.79 7.70
CA ILE A 29 -14.55 3.61 7.00
C ILE A 29 -14.59 5.04 7.52
N ASP A 30 -14.54 5.25 8.84
CA ASP A 30 -14.54 6.59 9.42
C ASP A 30 -13.27 7.37 9.04
N LEU A 31 -12.11 6.69 8.98
CA LEU A 31 -10.86 7.27 8.49
C LEU A 31 -10.92 7.54 6.98
N ALA A 32 -11.46 6.62 6.18
CA ALA A 32 -11.60 6.82 4.75
C ALA A 32 -12.48 8.03 4.39
N ALA A 33 -13.42 8.39 5.26
CA ALA A 33 -14.27 9.56 5.08
C ALA A 33 -13.60 10.89 5.48
N THR A 34 -12.59 10.86 6.37
CA THR A 34 -12.10 12.07 7.07
C THR A 34 -10.60 12.32 6.96
N ALA A 35 -9.77 11.27 6.90
CA ALA A 35 -8.32 11.38 6.85
C ALA A 35 -7.80 11.71 5.44
N PRO A 36 -6.54 12.18 5.31
CA PRO A 36 -5.82 12.21 4.04
C PRO A 36 -5.88 10.85 3.34
N ARG A 37 -6.00 10.86 2.01
CA ARG A 37 -6.20 9.64 1.23
C ARG A 37 -5.07 8.60 1.40
N PRO A 38 -3.77 8.97 1.41
CA PRO A 38 -2.70 8.02 1.68
C PRO A 38 -2.89 7.29 3.02
N ASP A 39 -3.18 8.03 4.10
CA ASP A 39 -3.37 7.48 5.45
C ASP A 39 -4.58 6.54 5.51
N ALA A 40 -5.68 6.92 4.86
CA ALA A 40 -6.87 6.10 4.77
C ALA A 40 -6.61 4.76 4.04
N VAL A 41 -5.84 4.78 2.95
CA VAL A 41 -5.46 3.57 2.21
C VAL A 41 -4.52 2.69 3.04
N VAL A 42 -3.55 3.28 3.75
CA VAL A 42 -2.67 2.54 4.67
C VAL A 42 -3.49 1.74 5.68
N VAL A 43 -4.50 2.36 6.29
CA VAL A 43 -5.37 1.68 7.26
C VAL A 43 -6.26 0.65 6.58
N ALA A 44 -6.86 0.98 5.43
CA ALA A 44 -7.71 0.04 4.72
C ALA A 44 -6.94 -1.22 4.28
N ASP A 45 -5.75 -1.06 3.69
CA ASP A 45 -4.84 -2.15 3.33
C ASP A 45 -4.48 -2.99 4.56
N ALA A 46 -4.13 -2.34 5.69
CA ALA A 46 -3.84 -3.05 6.94
C ALA A 46 -5.04 -3.84 7.47
N VAL A 47 -6.24 -3.29 7.42
CA VAL A 47 -7.46 -3.98 7.86
C VAL A 47 -7.75 -5.20 6.99
N VAL A 48 -7.63 -5.08 5.65
CA VAL A 48 -7.85 -6.23 4.76
C VAL A 48 -6.75 -7.28 4.86
N ARG A 49 -5.50 -6.87 5.08
CA ARG A 49 -4.37 -7.77 5.32
C ARG A 49 -4.52 -8.57 6.61
N ASN A 50 -5.08 -7.96 7.66
CA ASN A 50 -5.30 -8.61 8.96
C ASN A 50 -6.63 -9.38 9.07
N GLY A 51 -7.20 -9.79 7.92
CA GLY A 51 -8.29 -10.78 7.90
C GLY A 51 -9.71 -10.20 7.85
N SER A 52 -9.89 -8.88 7.79
CA SER A 52 -11.20 -8.29 7.50
C SER A 52 -11.38 -8.15 5.98
N PRO A 53 -12.13 -9.04 5.30
CA PRO A 53 -12.24 -8.97 3.85
C PRO A 53 -12.82 -7.63 3.40
N ARG A 54 -12.57 -7.22 2.16
CA ARG A 54 -13.15 -6.00 1.57
C ARG A 54 -14.68 -5.95 1.67
N LEU A 55 -15.35 -7.10 1.68
CA LEU A 55 -16.79 -7.20 1.96
C LEU A 55 -17.16 -6.62 3.34
N ALA A 56 -16.36 -6.89 4.38
CA ALA A 56 -16.60 -6.34 5.71
C ALA A 56 -16.46 -4.79 5.73
N LEU A 57 -15.55 -4.23 4.92
CA LEU A 57 -15.46 -2.78 4.72
C LEU A 57 -16.73 -2.24 4.06
N LEU A 58 -17.23 -2.91 3.01
CA LEU A 58 -18.47 -2.51 2.33
C LEU A 58 -19.68 -2.58 3.26
N GLU A 59 -19.80 -3.63 4.06
CA GLU A 59 -20.89 -3.76 5.04
C GLU A 59 -20.84 -2.68 6.12
N ALA A 60 -19.65 -2.39 6.66
CA ALA A 60 -19.48 -1.28 7.61
C ALA A 60 -19.82 0.07 6.98
N TRP A 61 -19.45 0.27 5.71
CA TRP A 61 -19.79 1.47 4.95
C TRP A 61 -21.29 1.62 4.70
N LEU A 62 -22.01 0.52 4.42
CA LEU A 62 -23.47 0.51 4.28
C LEU A 62 -24.16 0.84 5.61
N ARG A 63 -23.74 0.22 6.72
CA ARG A 63 -24.27 0.51 8.07
C ARG A 63 -23.98 1.94 8.51
N ALA A 64 -22.88 2.52 8.03
CA ALA A 64 -22.53 3.89 8.32
C ALA A 64 -23.33 4.91 7.49
N GLN A 65 -24.32 4.56 6.66
CA GLN A 65 -25.09 5.56 5.91
C GLN A 65 -26.24 6.18 6.72
N PRO A 66 -26.60 7.47 6.47
CA PRO A 66 -25.97 8.41 5.54
C PRO A 66 -24.72 9.08 6.14
N MET A 67 -23.59 9.12 5.40
CA MET A 67 -22.32 9.71 5.87
C MET A 67 -21.76 10.84 5.01
N ARG A 68 -21.10 11.80 5.68
CA ARG A 68 -20.13 12.69 5.01
C ARG A 68 -18.94 11.87 4.52
N GLY A 69 -18.37 12.24 3.38
CA GLY A 69 -17.24 11.51 2.82
C GLY A 69 -17.59 10.15 2.20
N HIS A 70 -18.87 9.83 1.97
CA HIS A 70 -19.32 8.58 1.34
C HIS A 70 -18.51 8.19 0.10
N ARG A 71 -18.33 9.12 -0.85
CA ARG A 71 -17.58 8.85 -2.09
C ARG A 71 -16.09 8.57 -1.82
N ARG A 72 -15.48 9.30 -0.89
CA ARG A 72 -14.08 9.07 -0.48
C ARG A 72 -13.91 7.69 0.14
N ALA A 73 -14.84 7.31 1.02
CA ALA A 73 -14.85 5.99 1.63
C ALA A 73 -14.98 4.90 0.55
N GLN A 74 -15.91 5.06 -0.39
CA GLN A 74 -16.09 4.14 -1.51
C GLN A 74 -14.81 3.99 -2.36
N GLU A 75 -14.13 5.09 -2.70
CA GLU A 75 -12.86 5.09 -3.44
C GLU A 75 -11.75 4.36 -2.68
N VAL A 76 -11.63 4.57 -1.36
CA VAL A 76 -10.61 3.91 -0.53
C VAL A 76 -10.90 2.41 -0.41
N ILE A 77 -12.16 2.02 -0.16
CA ILE A 77 -12.57 0.62 -0.19
C ILE A 77 -12.23 0.03 -1.57
N ALA A 78 -12.49 0.79 -2.63
CA ALA A 78 -12.24 0.38 -4.01
C ALA A 78 -10.74 0.12 -4.30
N PHE A 79 -9.87 0.83 -3.59
CA PHE A 79 -8.43 0.79 -3.76
C PHE A 79 -7.72 -0.14 -2.77
N ALA A 80 -8.37 -0.55 -1.67
CA ALA A 80 -7.78 -1.41 -0.65
C ALA A 80 -7.31 -2.75 -1.24
N ASP A 81 -6.09 -3.16 -0.87
CA ASP A 81 -5.44 -4.39 -1.31
C ASP A 81 -4.62 -5.01 -0.17
N ALA A 82 -4.90 -6.28 0.14
CA ALA A 82 -4.24 -7.00 1.24
C ALA A 82 -2.76 -7.31 0.97
N ARG A 83 -2.29 -7.14 -0.28
CA ARG A 83 -0.90 -7.42 -0.68
C ARG A 83 0.07 -6.29 -0.39
N ALA A 84 -0.39 -5.06 -0.13
CA ALA A 84 0.51 -4.05 0.39
C ALA A 84 0.89 -4.46 1.81
N GLU A 85 2.16 -4.68 2.12
CA GLU A 85 2.63 -5.23 3.40
C GLU A 85 3.09 -4.13 4.38
N SER A 86 3.32 -2.91 3.89
CA SER A 86 3.79 -1.78 4.69
C SER A 86 3.08 -0.45 4.36
N PRO A 87 3.09 0.54 5.29
CA PRO A 87 2.57 1.87 5.01
C PRO A 87 3.24 2.52 3.80
N LEU A 88 4.54 2.31 3.63
CA LEU A 88 5.30 2.86 2.51
C LEU A 88 4.81 2.30 1.17
N GLU A 89 4.48 1.00 1.10
CA GLU A 89 3.89 0.40 -0.09
C GLU A 89 2.51 0.98 -0.40
N SER A 90 1.63 1.06 0.60
CA SER A 90 0.28 1.65 0.44
C SER A 90 0.34 3.09 -0.06
N VAL A 91 1.22 3.92 0.51
CA VAL A 91 1.39 5.31 0.05
C VAL A 91 1.99 5.37 -1.35
N SER A 92 2.95 4.51 -1.67
CA SER A 92 3.52 4.42 -3.02
C SER A 92 2.44 4.12 -4.06
N ARG A 93 1.49 3.21 -3.77
CA ARG A 93 0.36 2.92 -4.65
C ARG A 93 -0.52 4.14 -4.89
N VAL A 94 -0.83 4.89 -3.83
CA VAL A 94 -1.64 6.12 -3.93
C VAL A 94 -0.94 7.16 -4.81
N SER A 95 0.37 7.33 -4.61
CA SER A 95 1.17 8.27 -5.41
C SER A 95 1.36 7.82 -6.86
N MET A 96 1.55 6.52 -7.11
CA MET A 96 1.58 5.94 -8.46
C MET A 96 0.27 6.22 -9.21
N HIS A 97 -0.87 5.94 -8.56
CA HIS A 97 -2.19 6.19 -9.13
C HIS A 97 -2.39 7.69 -9.41
N ALA A 98 -2.06 8.55 -8.46
CA ALA A 98 -2.18 10.00 -8.64
C ALA A 98 -1.20 10.56 -9.69
N GLY A 99 -0.04 9.93 -9.84
CA GLY A 99 0.99 10.29 -10.81
C GLY A 99 0.76 9.72 -12.21
N GLY A 100 -0.30 8.93 -12.44
CA GLY A 100 -0.60 8.33 -13.75
C GLY A 100 0.28 7.14 -14.11
N VAL A 101 0.91 6.51 -13.12
CA VAL A 101 1.73 5.30 -13.32
C VAL A 101 0.79 4.10 -13.51
N PRO A 102 1.07 3.20 -14.48
CA PRO A 102 0.31 1.96 -14.65
C PRO A 102 0.21 1.18 -13.34
N GLN A 103 -0.94 0.55 -13.09
CA GLN A 103 -1.12 -0.22 -11.87
C GLN A 103 -0.13 -1.39 -11.80
N PRO A 104 0.68 -1.50 -10.73
CA PRO A 104 1.61 -2.61 -10.55
C PRO A 104 0.89 -3.87 -10.07
N ALA A 105 1.47 -5.03 -10.39
CA ALA A 105 1.24 -6.24 -9.63
C ALA A 105 2.05 -6.18 -8.32
N LEU A 106 1.44 -6.54 -7.20
CA LEU A 106 2.07 -6.46 -5.88
C LEU A 106 2.64 -7.81 -5.43
N GLN A 107 3.74 -7.78 -4.67
CA GLN A 107 4.34 -8.94 -4.01
C GLN A 107 4.61 -10.11 -4.97
N VAL A 108 5.18 -9.81 -6.14
CA VAL A 108 5.37 -10.80 -7.21
C VAL A 108 6.65 -11.61 -6.98
N PRO A 109 6.58 -12.95 -6.92
CA PRO A 109 7.75 -13.81 -6.79
C PRO A 109 8.52 -13.91 -8.11
N TYR A 110 9.85 -13.90 -8.02
CA TYR A 110 10.77 -14.17 -9.12
C TYR A 110 11.75 -15.30 -8.77
N SER A 111 12.11 -16.10 -9.76
CA SER A 111 13.03 -17.23 -9.64
C SER A 111 13.92 -17.35 -10.88
N ASP A 112 15.10 -17.94 -10.71
CA ASP A 112 16.02 -18.33 -11.79
C ASP A 112 16.40 -19.81 -11.66
N SER A 113 17.41 -20.26 -12.41
CA SER A 113 17.89 -21.65 -12.37
C SER A 113 18.52 -22.04 -11.02
N ALA A 114 18.92 -21.09 -10.18
CA ALA A 114 19.41 -21.32 -8.83
C ALA A 114 18.27 -21.33 -7.78
N GLY A 115 17.01 -21.12 -8.20
CA GLY A 115 15.82 -21.20 -7.36
C GLY A 115 15.16 -19.84 -7.12
N LEU A 116 14.44 -19.71 -6.02
CA LEU A 116 13.72 -18.48 -5.67
C LEU A 116 14.72 -17.32 -5.44
N ILE A 117 14.45 -16.17 -6.06
CA ILE A 117 15.20 -14.92 -5.83
C ILE A 117 14.54 -14.16 -4.67
N GLY A 118 13.22 -14.07 -4.69
CA GLY A 118 12.42 -13.38 -3.67
C GLY A 118 11.12 -12.82 -4.26
N ARG A 119 10.39 -12.04 -3.47
CA ARG A 119 9.28 -11.22 -3.95
C ARG A 119 9.75 -9.77 -4.12
N VAL A 120 9.22 -9.09 -5.12
CA VAL A 120 9.36 -7.63 -5.28
C VAL A 120 8.05 -6.97 -4.87
N ASP A 121 8.13 -5.79 -4.27
CA ASP A 121 6.95 -5.06 -3.79
C ASP A 121 6.02 -4.69 -4.96
N PHE A 122 6.60 -4.24 -6.07
CA PHE A 122 5.90 -3.78 -7.27
C PHE A 122 6.49 -4.40 -8.53
N ALA A 123 5.65 -4.88 -9.44
CA ALA A 123 6.07 -5.37 -10.74
C ALA A 123 5.19 -4.84 -11.86
N TRP A 124 5.84 -4.49 -12.97
CA TRP A 124 5.22 -4.10 -14.23
C TRP A 124 5.71 -5.05 -15.33
N PRO A 125 5.17 -6.28 -15.41
CA PRO A 125 5.71 -7.32 -16.29
C PRO A 125 5.77 -6.92 -17.76
N ALA A 126 4.76 -6.19 -18.24
CA ALA A 126 4.69 -5.70 -19.61
C ALA A 126 5.83 -4.73 -19.99
N PHE A 127 6.53 -4.17 -19.00
CA PHE A 127 7.59 -3.18 -19.18
C PHE A 127 8.95 -3.67 -18.69
N GLY A 128 9.03 -4.89 -18.14
CA GLY A 128 10.27 -5.42 -17.55
C GLY A 128 10.81 -4.56 -16.41
N VAL A 129 9.94 -3.92 -15.62
CA VAL A 129 10.31 -3.07 -14.47
C VAL A 129 9.81 -3.71 -13.18
N VAL A 130 10.65 -3.70 -12.14
CA VAL A 130 10.29 -4.06 -10.77
C VAL A 130 10.72 -2.94 -9.83
N GLY A 131 9.89 -2.68 -8.82
CA GLY A 131 10.03 -1.58 -7.88
C GLY A 131 10.04 -2.07 -6.43
N GLU A 132 10.84 -1.42 -5.61
CA GLU A 132 10.91 -1.69 -4.17
C GLU A 132 10.83 -0.40 -3.37
N ALA A 133 9.98 -0.43 -2.35
CA ALA A 133 9.77 0.72 -1.49
C ALA A 133 10.56 0.52 -0.19
N ASP A 134 11.68 1.23 -0.10
CA ASP A 134 12.62 1.10 0.99
C ASP A 134 12.30 2.07 2.12
N GLY A 135 11.85 1.50 3.24
CA GLY A 135 11.80 2.20 4.51
C GLY A 135 13.21 2.32 5.11
N ASP A 136 13.59 3.51 5.56
CA ASP A 136 14.88 3.74 6.23
C ASP A 136 15.04 2.87 7.50
N ALA A 137 13.93 2.43 8.11
CA ALA A 137 13.90 1.57 9.29
C ALA A 137 14.59 0.21 9.09
N LYS A 138 14.52 -0.38 7.88
CA LYS A 138 15.15 -1.68 7.57
C LYS A 138 16.68 -1.63 7.74
N TYR A 139 17.30 -0.46 7.60
CA TYR A 139 18.74 -0.28 7.72
C TYR A 139 19.20 0.07 9.14
N LEU A 140 18.31 0.66 9.95
CA LEU A 140 18.66 1.20 11.26
C LEU A 140 18.28 0.25 12.41
N ASP A 141 17.32 -0.63 12.19
CA ASP A 141 16.82 -1.53 13.22
C ASP A 141 17.63 -2.84 13.27
N ALA A 142 18.31 -3.08 14.39
CA ALA A 142 19.09 -4.29 14.61
C ALA A 142 18.19 -5.54 14.77
N ASP A 143 16.96 -5.37 15.25
CA ASP A 143 16.00 -6.46 15.45
C ASP A 143 15.50 -6.99 14.09
N LEU A 144 15.35 -6.10 13.10
CA LEU A 144 15.01 -6.47 11.72
C LEU A 144 16.12 -7.25 10.99
N ARG A 145 17.38 -7.19 11.46
CA ARG A 145 18.49 -7.94 10.85
C ARG A 145 18.48 -9.42 11.22
N GLY A 146 17.70 -9.83 12.22
CA GLY A 146 17.59 -11.23 12.66
C GLY A 146 18.93 -11.82 13.08
N GLY A 147 19.78 -11.03 13.75
CA GLY A 147 21.13 -11.42 14.18
C GLY A 147 22.20 -11.42 13.09
N ARG A 148 21.88 -11.02 11.85
CA ARG A 148 22.87 -10.86 10.77
C ARG A 148 23.61 -9.53 10.89
N SER A 149 24.88 -9.53 10.48
CA SER A 149 25.65 -8.29 10.38
C SER A 149 25.09 -7.41 9.26
N ALA A 150 25.25 -6.09 9.38
CA ALA A 150 24.78 -5.15 8.37
C ALA A 150 25.43 -5.42 7.01
N GLU A 151 26.70 -5.80 6.99
CA GLU A 151 27.47 -6.11 5.78
C GLU A 151 26.85 -7.30 5.03
N ARG A 152 26.43 -8.35 5.76
CA ARG A 152 25.84 -9.53 5.14
C ARG A 152 24.47 -9.23 4.53
N VAL A 153 23.66 -8.41 5.20
CA VAL A 153 22.36 -7.96 4.66
C VAL A 153 22.56 -7.18 3.35
N VAL A 154 23.54 -6.28 3.30
CA VAL A 154 23.87 -5.52 2.08
C VAL A 154 24.37 -6.44 0.96
N LEU A 155 25.21 -7.43 1.28
CA LEU A 155 25.70 -8.40 0.30
C LEU A 155 24.58 -9.28 -0.25
N ASP A 156 23.72 -9.82 0.61
CA ASP A 156 22.59 -10.66 0.21
C ASP A 156 21.62 -9.86 -0.69
N GLU A 157 21.37 -8.59 -0.36
CA GLU A 157 20.51 -7.71 -1.16
C GLU A 157 21.12 -7.40 -2.53
N LYS A 158 22.44 -7.17 -2.58
CA LYS A 158 23.15 -6.98 -3.85
C LYS A 158 23.06 -8.23 -4.74
N VAL A 159 23.29 -9.41 -4.17
CA VAL A 159 23.16 -10.69 -4.92
C VAL A 159 21.74 -10.88 -5.43
N ARG A 160 20.72 -10.53 -4.63
CA ARG A 160 19.32 -10.60 -5.04
C ARG A 160 19.03 -9.68 -6.21
N GLU A 161 19.50 -8.44 -6.14
CA GLU A 161 19.33 -7.46 -7.23
C GLU A 161 20.05 -7.90 -8.51
N ASP A 162 21.29 -8.40 -8.41
CA ASP A 162 22.05 -8.91 -9.56
C ASP A 162 21.30 -10.06 -10.26
N ARG A 163 20.66 -10.96 -9.49
CA ARG A 163 19.82 -12.04 -10.03
C ARG A 163 18.55 -11.52 -10.72
N LEU A 164 17.88 -10.50 -10.15
CA LEU A 164 16.73 -9.86 -10.82
C LEU A 164 17.16 -9.20 -12.13
N ARG A 165 18.29 -8.49 -12.14
CA ARG A 165 18.85 -7.86 -13.35
C ARG A 165 19.24 -8.89 -14.40
N ALA A 166 19.74 -10.05 -14.00
CA ALA A 166 20.06 -11.16 -14.91
C ALA A 166 18.82 -11.74 -15.62
N LEU A 167 17.62 -11.56 -15.06
CA LEU A 167 16.35 -11.86 -15.75
C LEU A 167 15.95 -10.79 -16.79
N GLY A 168 16.78 -9.76 -17.01
CA GLY A 168 16.48 -8.63 -17.89
C GLY A 168 15.57 -7.58 -17.26
N LEU A 169 15.35 -7.64 -15.94
CA LEU A 169 14.50 -6.68 -15.23
C LEU A 169 15.26 -5.40 -14.88
N ARG A 170 14.59 -4.27 -15.04
CA ARG A 170 15.03 -2.99 -14.47
C ARG A 170 14.53 -2.89 -13.04
N VAL A 171 15.45 -2.94 -12.09
CA VAL A 171 15.15 -2.75 -10.66
C VAL A 171 15.24 -1.26 -10.32
N VAL A 172 14.18 -0.71 -9.73
CA VAL A 172 14.12 0.65 -9.20
C VAL A 172 13.70 0.65 -7.75
N ARG A 173 14.23 1.61 -6.99
CA ARG A 173 14.01 1.70 -5.54
C ARG A 173 13.78 3.14 -5.16
N TRP A 174 12.86 3.36 -4.23
CA TRP A 174 12.58 4.69 -3.72
C TRP A 174 12.34 4.67 -2.22
N ARG A 175 12.56 5.81 -1.59
CA ARG A 175 12.36 6.00 -0.15
C ARG A 175 11.06 6.74 0.13
N TRP A 176 10.75 6.90 1.41
CA TRP A 176 9.57 7.63 1.88
C TRP A 176 9.39 9.00 1.23
N THR A 177 10.47 9.78 1.11
CA THR A 177 10.42 11.13 0.51
C THR A 177 9.92 11.15 -0.92
N THR A 178 10.29 10.15 -1.72
CA THR A 178 9.79 9.99 -3.09
C THR A 178 8.40 9.36 -3.11
N ALA A 179 8.13 8.38 -2.23
CA ALA A 179 6.86 7.66 -2.20
C ALA A 179 5.66 8.58 -1.92
N ILE A 180 5.83 9.63 -1.11
CA ILE A 180 4.75 10.55 -0.75
C ILE A 180 4.49 11.65 -1.79
N ASP A 181 5.33 11.75 -2.82
CA ASP A 181 5.25 12.76 -3.86
C ASP A 181 4.88 12.09 -5.20
N PRO A 182 3.63 12.25 -5.67
CA PRO A 182 3.17 11.67 -6.93
C PRO A 182 4.00 12.07 -8.15
N GLU A 183 4.45 13.32 -8.23
CA GLU A 183 5.21 13.82 -9.38
C GLU A 183 6.63 13.26 -9.34
N ALA A 184 7.28 13.28 -8.17
CA ALA A 184 8.62 12.73 -8.01
C ALA A 184 8.65 11.22 -8.26
N LEU A 185 7.67 10.47 -7.74
CA LEU A 185 7.58 9.03 -7.97
C LEU A 185 7.28 8.70 -9.44
N ALA A 186 6.34 9.42 -10.06
CA ALA A 186 6.05 9.25 -11.49
C ALA A 186 7.28 9.54 -12.35
N ALA A 187 8.01 10.63 -12.09
CA ALA A 187 9.24 10.95 -12.82
C ALA A 187 10.32 9.88 -12.62
N HIS A 188 10.49 9.38 -11.39
CA HIS A 188 11.43 8.30 -11.08
C HIS A 188 11.10 7.01 -11.84
N LEU A 189 9.82 6.63 -11.88
CA LEU A 189 9.33 5.44 -12.58
C LEU A 189 9.33 5.61 -14.11
N ALA A 190 9.08 6.83 -14.61
CA ALA A 190 9.19 7.16 -16.03
C ALA A 190 10.63 7.02 -16.54
N ALA A 191 11.62 7.46 -15.76
CA ALA A 191 13.03 7.26 -16.06
C ALA A 191 13.41 5.76 -16.14
N ALA A 192 12.66 4.90 -15.46
CA ALA A 192 12.77 3.44 -15.54
C ALA A 192 12.11 2.84 -16.80
N GLY A 193 11.43 3.66 -17.61
CA GLY A 193 10.75 3.25 -18.84
C GLY A 193 9.27 2.89 -18.68
N LEU A 194 8.62 3.35 -17.61
CA LEU A 194 7.17 3.26 -17.48
C LEU A 194 6.47 4.43 -18.18
N PRO A 195 5.39 4.20 -18.93
CA PRO A 195 4.59 5.29 -19.47
C PRO A 195 3.84 6.00 -18.33
N ILE A 196 3.61 7.30 -18.48
CA ILE A 196 2.81 8.08 -17.53
C ILE A 196 1.55 8.57 -18.26
N ASP A 197 0.38 8.24 -17.73
CA ASP A 197 -0.91 8.69 -18.23
C ASP A 197 -1.68 9.43 -17.12
N HIS A 198 -1.74 10.75 -17.23
CA HIS A 198 -2.44 11.61 -16.27
C HIS A 198 -3.96 11.52 -16.32
N ARG A 199 -4.54 10.64 -17.15
CA ARG A 199 -5.99 10.43 -17.22
C ARG A 199 -6.54 9.53 -16.11
N THR A 200 -5.69 8.88 -15.33
CA THR A 200 -6.13 7.95 -14.27
C THR A 200 -6.84 8.70 -13.13
N LEU A 201 -8.17 8.76 -13.19
CA LEU A 201 -8.98 9.35 -12.14
C LEU A 201 -9.47 8.26 -11.18
N TRP A 202 -9.52 8.57 -9.89
CA TRP A 202 -10.09 7.70 -8.86
C TRP A 202 -11.53 7.24 -9.17
N SER A 203 -12.26 7.99 -10.00
CA SER A 203 -13.61 7.65 -10.48
C SER A 203 -13.67 6.39 -11.34
N GLU A 204 -12.56 5.96 -11.96
CA GLU A 204 -12.53 4.80 -12.87
C GLU A 204 -12.31 3.46 -12.14
N CYS A 205 -11.88 3.47 -10.87
CA CYS A 205 -11.79 2.26 -10.03
C CYS A 205 -13.17 1.73 -9.55
N CYS A 206 -14.26 2.40 -9.93
CA CYS A 206 -15.63 2.10 -9.51
C CYS A 206 -16.50 1.51 -10.63
N ALA A 207 -15.92 1.06 -11.75
CA ALA A 207 -16.64 0.38 -12.84
C ALA A 207 -16.62 -1.14 -12.68
#